data_AF-A0A519L522-F1
#
_entry.id   AF-A0A519L522-F1
#
_cell.length_a   1.000
_cell.length_b   1.000
_cell.length_c   1.000
_cell.angle_alpha   90.00
_cell.angle_beta   90.00
_cell.angle_gamma   90.00
#
_symmetry.space_group_name_H-M   'P 1'
#
loop_
_entity.id
_entity.type
_entity.pdbx_description
1 polymer ?
#
loop_
_entity_poly.entity_id
_entity_poly.type
_entity_poly.pdbx_seq_one_letter_code
_entity_poly.pdbx_strand_id
1 'polypeptide(L)'
;MVDHKVPASADALRAAILERYEQLSKRLQQIARYVLDEPNAVGLETLAVLADRSGVQPSAIVRFAKSFGFEGATQMQRLFRDELLS
;
A
#
# COMPACT_ATOMS: atom_id res chain seq x y z
N MET A 1 14.69 17.93 -4.18
CA MET A 1 13.37 17.28 -4.40
C MET A 1 13.68 15.81 -4.51
N VAL A 2 13.22 14.98 -3.57
CA VAL A 2 13.46 13.54 -3.67
C VAL A 2 12.54 13.05 -4.79
N ASP A 3 13.11 12.58 -5.90
CA ASP A 3 12.32 11.95 -6.96
C ASP A 3 11.60 10.75 -6.37
N HIS A 4 10.31 10.91 -6.05
CA HIS A 4 9.49 9.85 -5.48
C HIS A 4 9.12 8.88 -6.60
N LYS A 5 10.07 8.04 -6.99
CA LYS A 5 9.85 7.00 -7.99
C LYS A 5 8.80 6.04 -7.44
N VAL A 6 7.74 5.84 -8.21
CA VAL A 6 6.70 4.84 -7.91
C VAL A 6 7.37 3.48 -7.76
N PRO A 7 7.15 2.74 -6.66
CA PRO A 7 7.72 1.42 -6.47
C PRO A 7 7.34 0.47 -7.62
N ALA A 8 8.32 -0.27 -8.13
CA ALA A 8 8.16 -1.13 -9.30
C ALA A 8 7.89 -2.61 -8.97
N SER A 9 7.93 -2.99 -7.68
CA SER A 9 7.68 -4.34 -7.18
C SER A 9 7.13 -4.29 -5.76
N ALA A 10 6.55 -5.41 -5.29
CA ALA A 10 6.07 -5.53 -3.91
C ALA A 10 7.21 -5.28 -2.91
N ASP A 11 8.39 -5.86 -3.12
CA ASP A 11 9.59 -5.62 -2.31
C ASP A 11 10.02 -4.15 -2.28
N ALA A 12 10.03 -3.48 -3.43
CA ALA A 12 10.35 -2.06 -3.49
C ALA A 12 9.35 -1.21 -2.70
N LEU A 13 8.07 -1.59 -2.71
CA LEU A 13 7.04 -0.92 -1.92
C LEU A 13 7.22 -1.19 -0.42
N ARG A 14 7.49 -2.44 -0.01
CA ARG A 14 7.78 -2.79 1.39
C ARG A 14 8.96 -1.98 1.93
N ALA A 15 10.06 -1.89 1.17
CA ALA A 15 11.22 -1.10 1.53
C ALA A 15 10.87 0.39 1.69
N ALA A 16 10.13 0.96 0.73
CA ALA A 16 9.70 2.36 0.80
C ALA A 16 8.75 2.63 1.98
N ILE A 17 7.88 1.68 2.33
CA ILE A 17 7.00 1.78 3.51
C ILE A 17 7.84 1.84 4.78
N LEU A 18 8.82 0.94 4.94
CA LEU A 18 9.67 0.88 6.13
C LEU A 18 10.52 2.15 6.29
N GLU A 19 11.11 2.64 5.19
CA GLU A 19 11.92 3.87 5.20
C GLU A 19 11.11 5.10 5.64
N ARG A 20 9.84 5.18 5.23
CA ARG A 20 8.99 6.36 5.44
C ARG A 20 8.00 6.20 6.58
N TYR A 21 8.00 5.07 7.28
CA TYR A 21 6.94 4.69 8.22
C TYR A 21 6.69 5.78 9.28
N GLU A 22 7.76 6.28 9.91
CA GLU A 22 7.67 7.31 10.95
C GLU A 22 7.18 8.68 10.44
N GLN A 23 7.25 8.92 9.12
CA GLN A 23 6.78 10.15 8.48
C GLN A 23 5.30 10.07 8.06
N LEU A 24 4.71 8.87 8.07
CA LEU A 24 3.31 8.66 7.76
C LEU A 24 2.42 9.16 8.91
N SER A 25 1.25 9.69 8.59
CA SER A 25 0.23 9.95 9.62
C SER A 25 -0.21 8.64 10.29
N LYS A 26 -0.74 8.69 11.52
CA LYS A 26 -1.19 7.48 12.25
C LYS A 26 -2.13 6.59 11.43
N ARG A 27 -3.02 7.19 10.64
CA ARG A 27 -3.93 6.44 9.76
C ARG A 27 -3.21 5.80 8.57
N LEU A 28 -2.18 6.43 8.02
CA LEU A 28 -1.35 5.83 6.97
C LEU A 28 -0.41 4.76 7.54
N GLN A 29 0.09 4.91 8.77
CA GLN A 29 0.84 3.87 9.50
C GLN A 29 0.00 2.61 9.74
N GLN A 30 -1.29 2.77 10.07
CA GLN A 30 -2.24 1.66 10.22
C GLN A 30 -2.39 0.87 8.91
N ILE A 31 -2.54 1.57 7.78
CA ILE A 31 -2.63 0.94 6.46
C ILE A 31 -1.29 0.30 6.07
N ALA A 32 -0.16 0.98 6.31
CA ALA A 32 1.17 0.41 6.10
C ALA A 32 1.38 -0.90 6.86
N ARG A 33 0.98 -0.94 8.14
CA ARG A 33 1.05 -2.15 8.97
C ARG A 33 0.28 -3.30 8.33
N TYR A 34 -0.98 -3.05 7.94
CA TYR A 34 -1.80 -4.05 7.26
C TYR A 34 -1.16 -4.52 5.94
N VAL A 35 -0.60 -3.60 5.13
CA VAL A 35 0.05 -3.96 3.86
C VAL A 35 1.28 -4.84 4.06
N LEU A 36 2.06 -4.60 5.13
CA LEU A 36 3.23 -5.39 5.47
C LEU A 36 2.85 -6.77 6.05
N ASP A 37 1.80 -6.82 6.88
CA ASP A 37 1.36 -8.03 7.57
C ASP A 37 0.53 -8.96 6.64
N GLU A 38 -0.28 -8.39 5.74
CA GLU A 38 -1.27 -9.12 4.92
C GLU A 38 -1.11 -8.86 3.40
N PRO A 39 0.08 -9.04 2.80
CA PRO A 39 0.33 -8.69 1.40
C PRO A 39 -0.54 -9.47 0.40
N ASN A 40 -0.81 -10.74 0.69
CA ASN A 40 -1.67 -11.58 -0.17
C ASN A 40 -3.09 -11.01 -0.22
N ALA A 41 -3.63 -10.59 0.93
CA ALA A 41 -4.92 -9.94 0.98
C ALA A 41 -4.93 -8.64 0.17
N VAL A 42 -3.87 -7.83 0.26
CA VAL A 42 -3.74 -6.60 -0.55
C VAL A 42 -3.81 -6.89 -2.04
N GLY A 43 -3.15 -7.96 -2.49
CA GLY A 43 -3.16 -8.37 -3.90
C GLY A 43 -4.49 -8.93 -4.40
N LEU A 44 -5.25 -9.60 -3.53
CA LEU A 44 -6.43 -10.40 -3.93
C LEU A 44 -7.77 -9.73 -3.63
N GLU A 45 -7.88 -8.97 -2.54
CA GLU A 45 -9.15 -8.45 -2.03
C GLU A 45 -9.56 -7.12 -2.69
N THR A 46 -10.82 -6.73 -2.52
CA THR A 46 -11.31 -5.42 -2.96
C THR A 46 -10.88 -4.30 -1.99
N LEU A 47 -10.85 -3.05 -2.48
CA LEU A 47 -10.56 -1.89 -1.62
C LEU A 47 -11.55 -1.74 -0.44
N ALA A 48 -12.81 -2.16 -0.63
CA ALA A 48 -13.81 -2.12 0.43
C ALA A 48 -13.44 -3.09 1.56
N VAL A 49 -13.05 -4.33 1.21
CA VAL A 49 -12.64 -5.35 2.18
C VAL A 49 -11.34 -4.96 2.88
N LEU A 50 -10.36 -4.43 2.13
CA LEU A 50 -9.11 -3.96 2.72
C LEU A 50 -9.33 -2.81 3.71
N ALA A 51 -10.20 -1.87 3.35
CA ALA A 51 -10.54 -0.75 4.22
C ALA A 51 -11.21 -1.23 5.52
N ASP A 52 -12.19 -2.12 5.40
CA ASP A 52 -12.88 -2.73 6.54
C ASP A 52 -11.91 -3.45 7.49
N ARG A 53 -11.10 -4.38 6.95
CA ARG A 53 -10.10 -5.13 7.73
C ARG A 53 -9.01 -4.24 8.33
N SER A 54 -8.65 -3.16 7.64
CA SER A 54 -7.69 -2.18 8.14
C SER A 54 -8.32 -1.19 9.12
N GLY A 55 -9.63 -1.20 9.36
CA GLY A 55 -10.32 -0.24 10.23
C GLY A 55 -10.33 1.20 9.68
N VAL A 56 -10.33 1.36 8.36
CA VAL A 56 -10.31 2.66 7.68
C VAL A 56 -11.40 2.75 6.60
N GLN A 57 -11.52 3.91 5.99
CA GLN A 57 -12.39 4.13 4.82
C GLN A 57 -11.62 3.85 3.52
N PRO A 58 -12.28 3.41 2.43
CA PRO A 58 -11.63 3.13 1.15
C PRO A 58 -10.81 4.31 0.59
N SER A 59 -11.29 5.54 0.79
CA SER A 59 -10.55 6.75 0.40
C SER A 59 -9.19 6.89 1.07
N ALA A 60 -9.01 6.33 2.28
CA ALA A 60 -7.73 6.33 2.97
C ALA A 60 -6.73 5.36 2.33
N ILE A 61 -7.19 4.22 1.78
CA ILE A 61 -6.34 3.29 1.02
C ILE A 61 -5.85 3.94 -0.27
N VAL A 62 -6.73 4.70 -0.96
CA VAL A 62 -6.34 5.47 -2.14
C VAL A 62 -5.31 6.56 -1.79
N ARG A 63 -5.52 7.30 -0.69
CA ARG A 63 -4.54 8.29 -0.22
C ARG A 63 -3.20 7.65 0.18
N PHE A 64 -3.25 6.47 0.79
CA PHE A 64 -2.05 5.70 1.10
C PHE A 64 -1.27 5.38 -0.18
N ALA A 65 -1.91 4.80 -1.20
CA ALA A 65 -1.26 4.53 -2.48
C ALA A 65 -0.67 5.82 -3.11
N LYS A 66 -1.44 6.91 -3.14
CA LYS A 66 -0.96 8.20 -3.66
C LYS A 66 0.26 8.75 -2.91
N SER A 67 0.39 8.48 -1.61
CA SER A 67 1.57 8.89 -0.83
C SER A 67 2.86 8.19 -1.27
N PHE A 68 2.78 7.06 -1.99
CA PHE A 68 3.90 6.35 -2.61
C PHE A 68 4.00 6.58 -4.13
N GLY A 69 3.26 7.57 -4.66
CA GLY A 69 3.33 7.98 -6.06
C GLY A 69 2.41 7.20 -7.01
N PHE A 70 1.63 6.24 -6.53
CA PHE A 70 0.64 5.55 -7.36
C PHE A 70 -0.53 6.46 -7.74
N GLU A 71 -1.11 6.28 -8.91
CA GLU A 71 -2.32 7.01 -9.34
C GLU A 71 -3.55 6.64 -8.49
N GLY A 72 -3.58 5.41 -8.01
CA GLY A 72 -4.62 4.87 -7.15
C GLY A 72 -4.23 3.53 -6.54
N ALA A 73 -5.11 2.99 -5.69
CA ALA A 73 -4.80 1.77 -4.96
C ALA A 73 -4.72 0.52 -5.85
N THR A 74 -5.44 0.45 -6.97
CA THR A 74 -5.37 -0.69 -7.89
C THR A 74 -3.96 -0.93 -8.45
N GLN A 75 -3.23 0.14 -8.77
CA GLN A 75 -1.84 0.05 -9.25
C GLN A 75 -0.92 -0.54 -8.17
N MET A 76 -1.12 -0.13 -6.92
CA MET A 76 -0.40 -0.68 -5.76
C MET A 76 -0.74 -2.16 -5.52
N GLN A 77 -2.03 -2.53 -5.57
CA GLN A 77 -2.48 -3.92 -5.40
C GLN A 77 -1.89 -4.85 -6.46
N ARG A 78 -1.70 -4.35 -7.69
CA ARG A 78 -1.10 -5.12 -8.78
C ARG A 78 0.30 -5.63 -8.44
N LEU A 79 1.12 -4.86 -7.72
CA LEU A 79 2.46 -5.29 -7.32
C LEU A 79 2.42 -6.57 -6.48
N PHE A 80 1.49 -6.64 -5.52
CA PHE A 80 1.30 -7.83 -4.68
C PHE A 80 0.62 -8.98 -5.43
N ARG A 81 -0.25 -8.66 -6.41
CA ARG A 81 -0.84 -9.69 -7.27
C ARG A 81 0.19 -10.35 -8.19
N ASP A 82 1.08 -9.55 -8.78
CA ASP A 82 2.11 -10.04 -9.71
C ASP A 82 3.16 -10.89 -8.95
N GLU A 83 3.45 -10.57 -7.70
CA GLU A 83 4.29 -11.38 -6.78
C GLU A 83 3.71 -12.79 -6.54
N LEU A 84 2.39 -12.91 -6.41
CA LEU A 84 1.71 -14.22 -6.22
C LEU A 84 1.75 -15.13 -7.45
N LEU A 85 2.04 -14.57 -8.64
CA LEU A 85 2.03 -15.27 -9.92
C LEU A 85 3.44 -15.57 -10.45
N SER A 86 4.49 -15.12 -9.76
CA SER A 86 5.91 -15.38 -10.09
C SER A 86 6.43 -16.63 -9.41
#